data_AF-A0A0S4QJL2-F1
#
_entry.id   AF-A0A0S4QJL2-F1
#
_cell.length_a   1.000
_cell.length_b   1.000
_cell.length_c   1.000
_cell.angle_alpha   90.00
_cell.angle_beta   90.00
_cell.angle_gamma   90.00
#
_symmetry.space_group_name_H-M   'P 1'
#
loop_
_entity.id
_entity.type
_entity.pdbx_description
1 polymer ?
#
loop_
_entity_poly.entity_id
_entity_poly.type
_entity_poly.pdbx_seq_one_letter_code
_entity_poly.pdbx_strand_id
1 'polypeptide(L)'
;MDAQVCPFHSDEFVRPARMDDGSWMFVCEVGGGHPQPGPHRWLAAAPQAAGQPGLSGLADEFGLDVELPAALTEHRGQWVEYGLVERAYARRRPQDFARLVTHYGHRELAPSQYTVSAFLAHTLGRLAKGGVVALRFGPATGRWSYNSTISWWTLLPAPDWTERLSWADAGVEIDYLPAHR
;
A
#
# COMPACT_ATOMS: atom_id res chain seq x y z
N MET A 1 -2.28 -10.58 -12.83
CA MET A 1 -3.51 -11.01 -12.13
C MET A 1 -3.92 -9.91 -11.17
N ASP A 2 -4.98 -9.19 -11.51
CA ASP A 2 -5.60 -8.18 -10.66
C ASP A 2 -6.18 -8.85 -9.40
N ALA A 3 -5.88 -8.34 -8.22
CA ALA A 3 -6.48 -8.78 -6.96
C ALA A 3 -6.62 -7.56 -6.06
N GLN A 4 -7.70 -7.50 -5.29
CA GLN A 4 -7.90 -6.48 -4.25
C GLN A 4 -8.08 -7.16 -2.90
N VAL A 5 -7.66 -6.48 -1.84
CA VAL A 5 -7.94 -6.92 -0.48
C VAL A 5 -9.38 -6.58 -0.11
N CYS A 6 -10.08 -7.51 0.53
CA CYS A 6 -11.41 -7.25 1.05
C CYS A 6 -11.43 -5.99 1.93
N PRO A 7 -12.40 -5.07 1.75
CA PRO A 7 -12.50 -3.88 2.58
C PRO A 7 -12.62 -4.16 4.09
N PHE A 8 -13.08 -5.36 4.46
CA PHE A 8 -13.33 -5.78 5.84
C PHE A 8 -12.32 -6.79 6.38
N HIS A 9 -11.53 -7.44 5.53
CA HIS A 9 -10.52 -8.43 5.92
C HIS A 9 -9.19 -8.09 5.27
N SER A 10 -8.21 -7.67 6.09
CA SER A 10 -6.92 -7.17 5.62
C SER A 10 -6.02 -8.23 4.96
N ASP A 11 -6.35 -9.50 5.11
CA ASP A 11 -5.63 -10.67 4.65
C ASP A 11 -6.35 -11.43 3.52
N GLU A 12 -7.56 -11.03 3.16
CA GLU A 12 -8.35 -11.72 2.13
C GLU A 12 -8.18 -11.08 0.75
N PHE A 13 -7.47 -11.77 -0.13
CA PHE A 13 -7.23 -11.36 -1.51
C PHE A 13 -8.32 -11.89 -2.42
N VAL A 14 -9.11 -10.98 -2.96
CA VAL A 14 -10.22 -11.28 -3.84
C VAL A 14 -9.83 -11.01 -5.27
N ARG A 15 -9.97 -12.05 -6.11
CA ARG A 15 -9.80 -11.94 -7.55
C ARG A 15 -11.07 -11.34 -8.17
N PRO A 16 -10.94 -10.39 -9.10
CA PRO A 16 -12.11 -9.82 -9.74
C PRO A 16 -12.67 -10.75 -10.80
N ALA A 17 -13.99 -10.68 -10.98
CA ALA A 17 -14.69 -11.10 -12.18
C ALA A 17 -14.98 -9.87 -13.04
N ARG A 18 -14.62 -9.93 -14.32
CA ARG A 18 -14.92 -8.85 -15.26
C ARG A 18 -16.42 -8.88 -15.60
N MET A 19 -17.05 -7.72 -15.58
CA MET A 19 -18.45 -7.55 -15.96
C MET A 19 -18.60 -7.05 -17.40
N ASP A 20 -19.80 -7.23 -17.96
CA ASP A 20 -20.12 -6.86 -19.35
C ASP A 20 -19.96 -5.35 -19.62
N ASP A 21 -20.13 -4.51 -18.59
CA ASP A 21 -19.96 -3.06 -18.64
C ASP A 21 -18.49 -2.60 -18.52
N GLY A 22 -17.54 -3.55 -18.44
CA GLY A 22 -16.12 -3.27 -18.27
C GLY A 22 -15.68 -2.97 -16.84
N SER A 23 -16.62 -2.97 -15.87
CA SER A 23 -16.28 -2.91 -14.45
C SER A 23 -15.76 -4.25 -13.92
N TRP A 24 -15.18 -4.20 -12.72
CA TRP A 24 -14.69 -5.38 -12.02
C TRP A 24 -15.53 -5.63 -10.78
N MET A 25 -16.08 -6.83 -10.66
CA MET A 25 -16.79 -7.30 -9.46
C MET A 25 -15.85 -8.12 -8.59
N PHE A 26 -15.83 -7.83 -7.30
CA PHE A 26 -15.10 -8.60 -6.30
C PHE A 26 -16.09 -9.23 -5.32
N VAL A 27 -15.82 -10.48 -4.93
CA VAL A 27 -16.62 -11.23 -3.96
C VAL A 27 -15.72 -11.82 -2.88
N CYS A 28 -15.82 -11.33 -1.65
CA CYS A 28 -15.22 -11.96 -0.47
C CYS A 28 -16.22 -12.99 0.09
N GLU A 29 -15.85 -14.27 0.08
CA GLU A 29 -16.70 -15.38 0.52
C GLU A 29 -16.64 -15.64 2.04
N VAL A 30 -15.83 -14.88 2.78
CA VAL A 30 -15.73 -15.03 4.24
C VAL A 30 -17.08 -14.70 4.89
N GLY A 31 -17.65 -15.66 5.62
CA GLY A 31 -19.02 -15.57 6.13
C GLY A 31 -19.27 -14.56 7.26
N GLY A 32 -18.22 -14.02 7.89
CA GLY A 32 -18.31 -13.11 9.04
C GLY A 32 -17.27 -11.97 8.99
N GLY A 33 -17.49 -10.89 9.74
CA GLY A 33 -16.64 -9.69 9.72
C GLY A 33 -17.06 -8.63 8.69
N HIS A 34 -18.02 -8.98 7.82
CA HIS A 34 -18.73 -8.04 6.96
C HIS A 34 -19.91 -7.36 7.70
N PRO A 35 -20.40 -6.19 7.23
CA PRO A 35 -21.57 -5.53 7.81
C PRO A 35 -22.87 -6.36 7.72
N GLN A 36 -22.94 -7.27 6.75
CA GLN A 36 -24.03 -8.23 6.56
C GLN A 36 -23.44 -9.64 6.61
N PRO A 37 -24.06 -10.61 7.28
CA PRO A 37 -23.63 -12.00 7.25
C PRO A 37 -23.59 -12.55 5.81
N GLY A 38 -22.57 -13.35 5.50
CA GLY A 38 -22.38 -13.94 4.17
C GLY A 38 -21.40 -13.17 3.27
N PRO A 39 -21.38 -13.48 1.95
CA PRO A 39 -20.40 -12.93 1.03
C PRO A 39 -20.55 -11.42 0.86
N HIS A 40 -19.44 -10.69 0.88
CA HIS A 40 -19.42 -9.26 0.60
C HIS A 40 -19.00 -9.00 -0.84
N ARG A 41 -19.77 -8.16 -1.53
CA ARG A 41 -19.57 -7.82 -2.93
C ARG A 41 -19.31 -6.33 -3.09
N TRP A 42 -18.33 -5.98 -3.90
CA TRP A 42 -18.08 -4.59 -4.28
C TRP A 42 -17.65 -4.49 -5.73
N LEU A 43 -18.01 -3.38 -6.36
CA LEU A 43 -17.59 -3.01 -7.69
C LEU A 43 -16.34 -2.13 -7.59
N ALA A 44 -15.30 -2.44 -8.35
CA ALA A 44 -14.32 -1.44 -8.74
C ALA A 44 -14.63 -1.01 -10.16
N ALA A 45 -15.39 0.08 -10.26
CA ALA A 45 -15.30 0.98 -11.41
C ALA A 45 -14.28 2.08 -11.06
N ALA A 46 -13.69 2.72 -12.07
CA ALA A 46 -12.83 3.89 -11.91
C ALA A 46 -13.45 4.98 -10.98
N PRO A 47 -12.65 5.99 -10.61
CA PRO A 47 -12.16 6.25 -9.25
C PRO A 47 -13.27 6.45 -8.20
N GLN A 48 -12.95 6.01 -6.98
CA GLN A 48 -13.57 6.34 -5.68
C GLN A 48 -15.06 6.73 -5.73
N ALA A 49 -15.94 5.76 -5.49
CA ALA A 49 -17.34 6.05 -5.19
C ALA A 49 -17.40 7.00 -3.97
N ALA A 50 -17.98 8.18 -4.17
CA ALA A 50 -18.20 9.17 -3.13
C ALA A 50 -18.92 8.52 -1.94
N GLY A 51 -18.26 8.47 -0.78
CA GLY A 51 -18.86 7.92 0.45
C GLY A 51 -17.91 7.25 1.43
N GLN A 52 -16.67 6.92 1.05
CA GLN A 52 -15.65 6.61 2.05
C GLN A 52 -15.14 7.91 2.68
N PRO A 53 -15.08 8.03 4.02
CA PRO A 53 -14.40 9.17 4.62
C PRO A 53 -12.95 9.16 4.15
N GLY A 54 -12.48 10.32 3.69
CA GLY A 54 -11.10 10.52 3.24
C GLY A 54 -10.07 10.14 4.31
N LEU A 55 -8.79 10.34 4.01
CA LEU A 55 -7.76 10.23 5.04
C LEU A 55 -8.07 11.21 6.19
N SER A 56 -7.51 10.95 7.36
CA SER A 56 -7.75 11.77 8.56
C SER A 56 -6.50 11.81 9.42
N GLY A 57 -6.41 12.82 10.30
CA GLY A 57 -5.27 13.03 11.17
C GLY A 57 -3.99 13.32 10.38
N LEU A 58 -2.85 12.79 10.82
CA LEU A 58 -1.57 13.01 10.16
C LEU A 58 -1.55 12.57 8.69
N ALA A 59 -2.35 11.57 8.31
CA ALA A 59 -2.39 11.12 6.92
C ALA A 59 -3.00 12.15 5.98
N ASP A 60 -3.97 12.93 6.48
CA ASP A 60 -4.57 14.06 5.78
C ASP A 60 -3.66 15.30 5.84
N GLU A 61 -3.08 15.59 7.02
CA GLU A 61 -2.14 16.71 7.20
C GLU A 61 -0.94 16.63 6.22
N PHE A 62 -0.43 15.42 5.99
CA PHE A 62 0.69 15.19 5.07
C PHE A 62 0.26 14.90 3.62
N GLY A 63 -1.04 14.97 3.30
CA GLY A 63 -1.56 14.74 1.94
C GLY A 63 -1.20 13.37 1.37
N LEU A 64 -1.24 12.32 2.20
CA LEU A 64 -0.74 10.99 1.82
C LEU A 64 -1.59 10.31 0.75
N ASP A 65 -2.82 10.75 0.54
CA ASP A 65 -3.70 10.33 -0.55
C ASP A 65 -3.18 10.79 -1.92
N VAL A 66 -2.39 11.86 -1.95
CA VAL A 66 -1.70 12.36 -3.14
C VAL A 66 -0.26 11.86 -3.19
N GLU A 67 0.48 11.97 -2.10
CA GLU A 67 1.92 11.73 -2.11
C GLU A 67 2.31 10.25 -2.22
N LEU A 68 1.52 9.33 -1.66
CA LEU A 68 1.81 7.90 -1.77
C LEU A 68 1.56 7.36 -3.20
N PRO A 69 0.44 7.68 -3.88
CA PRO A 69 0.31 7.39 -5.31
C PRO A 69 1.36 8.08 -6.17
N ALA A 70 1.76 9.30 -5.82
CA ALA A 70 2.83 10.00 -6.53
C ALA A 70 4.19 9.28 -6.38
N ALA A 71 4.50 8.73 -5.20
CA ALA A 71 5.70 7.91 -4.99
C ALA A 71 5.70 6.64 -5.85
N LEU A 72 4.54 6.04 -6.10
CA LEU A 72 4.40 4.90 -7.01
C LEU A 72 4.49 5.27 -8.50
N THR A 73 4.31 6.55 -8.84
CA THR A 73 4.33 6.99 -10.25
C THR A 73 5.72 6.83 -10.88
N GLU A 74 6.79 6.89 -10.09
CA GLU A 74 8.18 6.62 -10.53
C GLU A 74 8.36 5.19 -11.08
N HIS A 75 7.48 4.26 -10.69
CA HIS A 75 7.50 2.85 -11.06
C HIS A 75 6.17 2.42 -11.70
N ARG A 76 5.50 3.35 -12.40
CA ARG A 76 4.21 3.07 -13.05
C ARG A 76 4.33 1.84 -13.97
N GLY A 77 3.39 0.92 -13.84
CA GLY A 77 3.37 -0.33 -14.60
C GLY A 77 4.16 -1.45 -13.96
N GLN A 78 4.67 -1.28 -12.73
CA GLN A 78 5.33 -2.33 -11.96
C GLN A 78 4.69 -2.51 -10.57
N TRP A 79 4.79 -3.72 -10.04
CA TRP A 79 4.63 -3.98 -8.61
C TRP A 79 5.91 -3.58 -7.87
N VAL A 80 5.78 -2.77 -6.82
CA VAL A 80 6.91 -2.22 -6.08
C VAL A 80 6.93 -2.77 -4.66
N GLU A 81 8.07 -3.33 -4.24
CA GLU A 81 8.25 -3.78 -2.86
C GLU A 81 8.12 -2.60 -1.88
N TYR A 82 7.43 -2.79 -0.75
CA TYR A 82 7.08 -1.71 0.18
C TYR A 82 8.27 -0.80 0.59
N GLY A 83 9.46 -1.35 0.82
CA GLY A 83 10.63 -0.55 1.17
C GLY A 83 10.99 0.50 0.12
N LEU A 84 10.80 0.20 -1.17
CA LEU A 84 11.04 1.16 -2.25
C LEU A 84 9.96 2.25 -2.28
N VAL A 85 8.72 1.92 -1.94
CA VAL A 85 7.62 2.90 -1.82
C VAL A 85 7.90 3.89 -0.69
N GLU A 86 8.30 3.38 0.48
CA GLU A 86 8.68 4.20 1.63
C GLU A 86 9.87 5.11 1.29
N ARG A 87 10.91 4.56 0.66
CA ARG A 87 12.08 5.33 0.21
C ARG A 87 11.70 6.43 -0.79
N ALA A 88 10.85 6.12 -1.77
CA ALA A 88 10.38 7.09 -2.74
C ALA A 88 9.62 8.24 -2.04
N TYR A 89 8.69 7.92 -1.13
CA TYR A 89 8.01 8.94 -0.33
C TYR A 89 8.99 9.78 0.51
N ALA A 90 9.92 9.15 1.22
CA ALA A 90 10.91 9.83 2.05
C ALA A 90 11.79 10.80 1.24
N ARG A 91 12.14 10.45 0.01
CA ARG A 91 12.93 11.32 -0.88
C ARG A 91 12.14 12.47 -1.46
N ARG A 92 10.85 12.25 -1.76
CA ARG A 92 9.95 13.28 -2.28
C ARG A 92 9.57 14.29 -1.20
N ARG A 93 9.36 13.83 0.03
CA ARG A 93 8.88 14.63 1.17
C ARG A 93 9.79 14.46 2.40
N PRO A 94 11.08 14.82 2.32
CA PRO A 94 12.05 14.49 3.37
C PRO A 94 11.75 15.16 4.71
N GLN A 95 11.20 16.38 4.69
CA GLN A 95 10.81 17.09 5.91
C GLN A 95 9.60 16.43 6.60
N ASP A 96 8.59 16.05 5.82
CA ASP A 96 7.39 15.39 6.34
C ASP A 96 7.71 13.98 6.85
N PHE A 97 8.54 13.24 6.10
CA PHE A 97 9.05 11.94 6.55
C PHE A 97 9.85 12.06 7.84
N ALA A 98 10.72 13.07 7.98
CA ALA A 98 11.44 13.31 9.23
C ALA A 98 10.50 13.63 10.41
N ARG A 99 9.43 14.39 10.18
CA ARG A 99 8.39 14.66 11.20
C ARG A 99 7.66 13.37 11.60
N LEU A 100 7.29 12.54 10.63
CA LEU A 100 6.66 11.24 10.88
C LEU A 100 7.59 10.29 11.64
N VAL A 101 8.88 10.26 11.28
CA VAL A 101 9.91 9.51 12.01
C VAL A 101 10.07 10.04 13.44
N THR A 102 10.00 11.35 13.65
CA THR A 102 10.06 11.95 15.00
C THR A 102 8.84 11.53 15.83
N HIS A 103 7.68 11.43 15.21
CA HIS A 103 6.43 11.10 15.90
C HIS A 103 6.28 9.60 16.20
N TYR A 104 6.59 8.73 15.23
CA TYR A 104 6.38 7.28 15.33
C TYR A 104 7.67 6.47 15.55
N GLY A 105 8.83 7.04 15.23
CA GLY A 105 10.09 6.31 15.18
C GLY A 105 10.23 5.41 13.94
N HIS A 106 11.40 4.77 13.84
CA HIS A 106 11.76 3.86 12.76
C HIS A 106 12.67 2.75 13.32
N ARG A 107 12.48 1.48 12.93
CA ARG A 107 13.20 0.35 13.54
C ARG A 107 14.71 0.41 13.33
N GLU A 108 15.17 0.99 12.22
CA GLU A 108 16.60 1.23 11.96
C GLU A 108 17.23 2.24 12.93
N LEU A 109 16.42 3.12 13.51
CA LEU A 109 16.86 4.21 14.37
C LEU A 109 16.83 3.79 15.85
N ALA A 110 15.75 3.14 16.27
CA ALA A 110 15.59 2.58 17.60
C ALA A 110 14.44 1.55 17.62
N PRO A 111 14.38 0.65 18.62
CA PRO A 111 13.21 -0.20 18.83
C PRO A 111 11.94 0.65 19.01
N SER A 112 10.90 0.38 18.22
CA SER A 112 9.58 1.00 18.34
C SER A 112 8.48 -0.04 18.12
N GLN A 113 7.37 0.10 18.86
CA GLN A 113 6.19 -0.77 18.73
C GLN A 113 5.34 -0.44 17.50
N TYR A 114 5.42 0.81 17.01
CA TYR A 114 4.68 1.27 15.85
C TYR A 114 5.50 2.33 15.11
N THR A 115 5.96 2.02 13.90
CA THR A 115 6.84 2.91 13.13
C THR A 115 6.12 3.70 12.07
N VAL A 116 6.81 4.72 11.53
CA VAL A 116 6.38 5.37 10.29
C VAL A 116 6.12 4.34 9.18
N SER A 117 6.89 3.24 9.11
CA SER A 117 6.65 2.19 8.12
C SER A 117 5.28 1.53 8.27
N ALA A 118 4.89 1.20 9.50
CA ALA A 118 3.57 0.63 9.77
C ALA A 118 2.46 1.64 9.43
N PHE A 119 2.67 2.93 9.75
CA PHE A 119 1.74 4.00 9.44
C PHE A 119 1.52 4.22 7.93
N LEU A 120 2.60 4.26 7.14
CA LEU A 120 2.50 4.42 5.69
C LEU A 120 1.89 3.18 5.04
N ALA A 121 2.26 1.96 5.47
CA ALA A 121 1.64 0.73 4.98
C ALA A 121 0.12 0.67 5.28
N HIS A 122 -0.32 1.08 6.47
CA HIS A 122 -1.75 1.19 6.78
C HIS A 122 -2.46 2.23 5.92
N THR A 123 -1.82 3.37 5.66
CA THR A 123 -2.38 4.40 4.78
C THR A 123 -2.54 3.88 3.35
N LEU A 124 -1.53 3.21 2.80
CA LEU A 124 -1.63 2.51 1.51
C LEU A 124 -2.77 1.46 1.51
N GLY A 125 -2.95 0.73 2.61
CA GLY A 125 -4.06 -0.21 2.77
C GLY A 125 -5.43 0.46 2.67
N ARG A 126 -5.60 1.66 3.26
CA ARG A 126 -6.83 2.46 3.11
C ARG A 126 -7.03 2.90 1.66
N LEU A 127 -5.97 3.36 1.00
CA LEU A 127 -6.01 3.75 -0.41
C LEU A 127 -6.34 2.58 -1.34
N ALA A 128 -5.87 1.37 -1.02
CA ALA A 128 -6.22 0.16 -1.75
C ALA A 128 -7.71 -0.18 -1.64
N LYS A 129 -8.30 -0.04 -0.44
CA LYS A 129 -9.75 -0.20 -0.23
C LYS A 129 -10.58 0.84 -1.00
N GLY A 130 -10.01 2.01 -1.28
CA GLY A 130 -10.60 3.05 -2.11
C GLY A 130 -10.33 2.88 -3.62
N GLY A 131 -9.62 1.83 -4.03
CA GLY A 131 -9.28 1.57 -5.43
C GLY A 131 -8.25 2.54 -6.03
N VAL A 132 -7.45 3.23 -5.21
CA VAL A 132 -6.41 4.16 -5.70
C VAL A 132 -5.12 3.42 -6.07
N VAL A 133 -4.79 2.38 -5.31
CA VAL A 133 -3.63 1.51 -5.50
C VAL A 133 -4.07 0.06 -5.37
N ALA A 134 -3.25 -0.89 -5.83
CA ALA A 134 -3.43 -2.31 -5.51
C ALA A 134 -2.38 -2.79 -4.52
N LEU A 135 -2.76 -3.78 -3.71
CA LEU A 135 -1.94 -4.46 -2.72
C LEU A 135 -1.81 -5.93 -3.11
N ARG A 136 -0.59 -6.47 -2.99
CA ARG A 136 -0.30 -7.90 -3.04
C ARG A 136 0.79 -8.25 -2.03
N PHE A 137 0.70 -9.38 -1.35
CA PHE A 137 1.85 -9.90 -0.61
C PHE A 137 2.74 -10.76 -1.52
N GLY A 138 4.05 -10.62 -1.34
CA GLY A 138 5.06 -11.33 -2.12
C GLY A 138 6.36 -11.48 -1.33
N PRO A 139 7.39 -12.10 -1.92
CA PRO A 139 8.67 -12.30 -1.24
C PRO A 139 9.26 -10.98 -0.76
N ALA A 140 9.76 -10.96 0.47
CA ALA A 140 10.59 -9.87 0.95
C ALA A 140 12.03 -10.07 0.48
N THR A 141 12.67 -9.03 -0.05
CA THR A 141 13.99 -9.16 -0.67
C THR A 141 15.01 -8.21 -0.03
N GLY A 142 16.29 -8.46 -0.30
CA GLY A 142 17.39 -7.62 0.17
C GLY A 142 17.30 -7.34 1.68
N ARG A 143 17.22 -6.05 2.03
CA ARG A 143 17.14 -5.58 3.41
C ARG A 143 15.95 -6.13 4.19
N TRP A 144 14.86 -6.47 3.51
CA TRP A 144 13.61 -6.93 4.12
C TRP A 144 13.47 -8.45 4.19
N SER A 145 14.45 -9.19 3.68
CA SER A 145 14.43 -10.67 3.58
C SER A 145 14.08 -11.40 4.89
N TYR A 146 14.42 -10.82 6.04
CA TYR A 146 14.09 -11.37 7.36
C TYR A 146 12.57 -11.50 7.61
N ASN A 147 11.71 -10.77 6.90
CA ASN A 147 10.26 -10.87 7.01
C ASN A 147 9.67 -12.06 6.23
N SER A 148 10.45 -12.72 5.37
CA SER A 148 10.00 -13.73 4.37
C SER A 148 9.00 -13.21 3.33
N THR A 149 7.95 -12.52 3.77
CA THR A 149 6.88 -11.94 2.96
C THR A 149 6.72 -10.46 3.31
N ILE A 150 6.44 -9.62 2.33
CA ILE A 150 6.20 -8.18 2.50
C ILE A 150 5.09 -7.71 1.54
N SER A 151 4.51 -6.55 1.80
CA SER A 151 3.54 -5.93 0.89
C SER A 151 4.22 -5.34 -0.35
N TRP A 152 3.52 -5.47 -1.47
CA TRP A 152 3.87 -4.94 -2.77
C TRP A 152 2.71 -4.10 -3.28
N TRP A 153 3.04 -2.97 -3.90
CA TRP A 153 2.08 -1.94 -4.23
C TRP A 153 2.24 -1.48 -5.67
N THR A 154 1.14 -1.10 -6.30
CA THR A 154 1.13 -0.58 -7.67
C THR A 154 -0.05 0.35 -7.89
N LEU A 155 0.03 1.18 -8.92
CA LEU A 155 -1.12 1.95 -9.40
C LEU A 155 -2.04 1.04 -10.22
N LEU A 156 -3.33 1.34 -10.22
CA LEU A 156 -4.26 0.66 -11.12
C LEU A 156 -4.17 1.23 -12.55
N PRO A 157 -4.40 0.41 -13.60
CA PRO A 157 -4.63 -1.05 -13.55
C PRO A 157 -3.36 -1.81 -13.15
N ALA A 158 -3.52 -2.89 -12.38
CA ALA A 158 -2.37 -3.61 -11.85
C ALA A 158 -1.68 -4.40 -12.99
N PRO A 159 -0.33 -4.33 -13.09
CA PRO A 159 0.39 -5.06 -14.12
C PRO A 159 0.46 -6.55 -13.78
N ASP A 160 0.99 -7.34 -14.71
CA ASP A 160 1.33 -8.72 -14.40
C ASP A 160 2.36 -8.79 -13.26
N TRP A 161 2.32 -9.87 -12.48
CA TRP A 161 3.24 -10.03 -11.35
C TRP A 161 4.70 -10.15 -11.75
N THR A 162 4.96 -10.57 -12.97
CA THR A 162 6.32 -10.62 -13.55
C THR A 162 6.92 -9.22 -13.68
N GLU A 163 6.10 -8.19 -13.86
CA GLU A 163 6.50 -6.78 -13.88
C GLU A 163 6.62 -6.26 -12.44
N ARG A 164 7.70 -6.62 -11.77
CA ARG A 164 7.93 -6.26 -10.37
C ARG A 164 9.35 -5.74 -10.14
N LEU A 165 9.48 -4.75 -9.26
CA LEU A 165 10.76 -4.20 -8.83
C LEU A 165 10.94 -4.49 -7.34
N SER A 166 11.85 -5.42 -7.04
CA SER A 166 12.24 -5.75 -5.67
C SER A 166 13.30 -4.79 -5.14
N TRP A 167 13.44 -4.71 -3.82
CA TRP A 167 14.55 -4.00 -3.19
C TRP A 167 15.90 -4.53 -3.68
N ALA A 168 16.04 -5.86 -3.75
CA ALA A 168 17.27 -6.50 -4.21
C ALA A 168 17.60 -6.14 -5.67
N ASP A 169 16.61 -6.13 -6.56
CA ASP A 169 16.79 -5.78 -7.98
C ASP A 169 17.14 -4.30 -8.17
N ALA A 170 16.61 -3.43 -7.30
CA ALA A 170 16.94 -2.00 -7.32
C ALA A 170 18.38 -1.72 -6.88
N GLY A 171 19.02 -2.64 -6.13
CA GLY A 171 20.41 -2.49 -5.67
C GLY A 171 20.65 -1.25 -4.81
N VAL A 172 19.65 -0.81 -4.06
CA VAL A 172 19.69 0.41 -3.25
C VAL A 172 19.95 0.12 -1.77
N GLU A 173 20.67 1.03 -1.12
CA GLU A 173 20.88 1.04 0.32
C GLU A 173 19.88 1.96 1.03
N ILE A 174 19.76 1.81 2.36
CA ILE A 174 18.99 2.75 3.18
C ILE A 174 19.78 4.07 3.30
N ASP A 175 19.33 5.08 2.56
CA ASP A 175 19.95 6.42 2.51
C ASP A 175 18.97 7.58 2.77
N TYR A 176 17.73 7.25 3.14
CA TYR A 176 16.63 8.20 3.24
C TYR A 176 16.18 8.46 4.69
N LEU A 177 16.82 7.83 5.67
CA LEU A 177 16.52 8.07 7.08
C LEU A 177 17.11 9.41 7.52
N PRO A 178 16.38 10.21 8.31
CA PRO A 178 16.92 11.46 8.85
C PRO A 178 18.08 11.16 9.80
N ALA A 179 19.10 12.01 9.79
CA ALA A 179 20.20 11.92 10.73
C ALA A 179 19.67 12.06 12.17
N HIS A 180 20.09 11.16 13.05
CA HIS A 180 19.86 11.32 14.48
C HIS A 180 20.57 12.57 14.99
N ARG A 181 19.83 13.44 15.67
CA ARG A 181 20.40 14.45 16.58
C ARG A 181 20.42 13.91 17.99
#